data_AF-A0A8J5JUX3-F1
#
_entry.id   AF-A0A8J5JUX3-F1
#
_cell.length_a   1.000
_cell.length_b   1.000
_cell.length_c   1.000
_cell.angle_alpha   90.00
_cell.angle_beta   90.00
_cell.angle_gamma   90.00
#
_symmetry.space_group_name_H-M   'P 1'
#
loop_
_entity.id
_entity.type
_entity.pdbx_description
1 polymer ?
#
loop_
_entity_poly.entity_id
_entity_poly.type
_entity_poly.pdbx_seq_one_letter_code
_entity_poly.pdbx_strand_id
1 'polypeptide(L)' 'MTEAGLYNQWFKYMVPNISSCVSPPSKITVSTSLSLANLWGMFVVLVGGHALALLVLCTELITSHILQARATQPDSCLPC' A
#
# COMPACT_ATOMS: atom_id res chain seq x y z
N MET A 1 -2.02 -30.15 55.76
CA MET A 1 -3.37 -29.63 56.09
C MET A 1 -3.46 -28.24 55.50
N THR A 2 -3.89 -28.13 54.24
CA THR A 2 -4.02 -26.84 53.55
C THR A 2 -5.49 -26.43 53.60
N GLU A 3 -5.74 -25.23 54.13
CA GLU A 3 -7.03 -24.62 54.43
C GLU A 3 -8.00 -24.65 53.22
N ALA A 4 -8.79 -25.72 53.11
CA ALA A 4 -9.78 -25.90 52.04
C ALA A 4 -10.93 -24.87 52.07
N GLY A 5 -11.05 -24.10 53.15
CA GLY A 5 -12.02 -23.01 53.30
C GLY A 5 -11.51 -21.66 52.79
N LEU A 6 -10.22 -21.35 52.99
CA LEU A 6 -9.67 -20.03 52.67
C LEU A 6 -9.62 -19.81 51.15
N TYR A 7 -9.16 -20.82 50.40
CA TYR A 7 -9.12 -20.75 48.92
C TYR A 7 -10.51 -20.51 48.31
N ASN A 8 -11.55 -21.19 48.83
CA ASN A 8 -12.92 -21.00 48.38
C ASN A 8 -13.47 -19.59 48.69
N GLN A 9 -13.05 -19.01 49.82
CA GLN A 9 -13.42 -17.64 50.19
C GLN A 9 -12.73 -16.63 49.29
N TRP A 10 -11.41 -16.73 49.08
CA TRP A 10 -10.68 -15.88 48.13
C TRP A 10 -11.22 -15.99 46.71
N PHE A 11 -11.57 -17.20 46.26
CA PHE A 11 -12.18 -17.41 44.95
C PHE A 11 -13.55 -16.71 44.85
N LYS A 12 -14.44 -16.86 45.84
CA LYS A 12 -15.74 -16.18 45.83
C LYS A 12 -15.63 -14.64 45.87
N TYR A 13 -14.61 -14.08 46.52
CA TYR A 13 -14.40 -12.63 46.59
C TYR A 13 -13.63 -12.05 45.38
N MET A 14 -12.77 -12.82 44.70
CA MET A 14 -12.09 -12.38 43.47
C MET A 14 -12.93 -12.55 42.20
N VAL A 15 -13.94 -13.43 42.21
CA VAL A 15 -14.74 -13.79 41.03
C VAL A 15 -16.02 -12.96 40.77
N PRO A 16 -16.48 -11.96 41.56
CA PRO A 16 -17.75 -11.31 41.24
C PRO A 16 -17.66 -10.26 40.12
N ASN A 17 -16.53 -10.13 39.42
CA ASN A 17 -16.36 -9.13 38.34
C ASN A 17 -15.75 -9.66 37.05
N ILE A 18 -15.91 -10.97 36.79
CA ILE A 18 -15.51 -11.57 35.49
C ILE A 18 -16.70 -11.58 34.50
N SER A 19 -17.88 -11.12 34.94
CA SER A 19 -19.07 -10.95 34.09
C SER A 19 -18.99 -9.75 33.14
N SER A 20 -17.93 -8.94 33.20
CA SER A 20 -17.73 -7.81 32.27
C SER A 20 -17.41 -8.25 30.83
N CYS A 21 -17.12 -9.54 30.59
CA CYS A 21 -16.89 -10.06 29.25
C CYS A 21 -17.89 -11.19 28.94
N VAL A 22 -19.11 -10.82 28.55
CA VAL A 22 -20.16 -11.73 28.06
C VAL A 22 -19.70 -12.59 26.87
N SER A 23 -18.64 -12.17 26.18
CA SER A 23 -17.97 -12.94 25.13
C SER A 23 -16.47 -12.65 25.14
N PRO A 24 -15.61 -13.43 25.84
CA PRO A 24 -14.18 -13.29 25.65
C PRO A 24 -13.84 -13.62 24.18
N PRO A 25 -13.19 -12.71 23.43
CA PRO A 25 -12.87 -12.98 22.03
C PRO A 25 -11.83 -14.11 21.98
N SER A 26 -12.29 -15.34 21.71
CA SER A 26 -11.45 -16.55 21.62
C SER A 26 -10.65 -16.64 20.33
N LYS A 27 -10.69 -15.59 19.50
CA LYS A 27 -9.98 -15.52 18.23
C LYS A 27 -9.52 -14.08 18.02
N ILE A 28 -8.23 -13.83 18.22
CA ILE A 28 -7.55 -12.67 17.62
C ILE A 28 -7.37 -13.01 16.14
N THR A 29 -8.47 -13.18 15.40
CA THR A 29 -8.42 -13.00 13.96
C THR A 29 -8.20 -11.51 13.78
N VAL A 30 -6.94 -11.13 13.55
CA VAL A 30 -6.62 -9.82 13.03
C VAL A 30 -7.24 -9.80 11.63
N SER A 31 -8.52 -9.48 11.56
CA SER A 31 -9.18 -9.10 10.32
C SER A 31 -8.65 -7.72 9.99
N THR A 32 -7.38 -7.64 9.57
CA THR A 32 -6.88 -6.48 8.86
C THR A 32 -7.70 -6.45 7.57
N SER A 33 -8.81 -5.72 7.59
CA SER A 33 -9.45 -5.30 6.36
C SER A 33 -8.38 -4.54 5.60
N LEU A 34 -7.77 -5.21 4.62
CA LEU A 34 -6.79 -4.61 3.73
C LEU A 34 -7.61 -3.72 2.80
N SER A 35 -8.08 -2.61 3.38
CA SER A 35 -8.97 -1.67 2.75
C SER A 35 -8.23 -1.07 1.57
N LEU A 36 -8.91 -0.92 0.43
CA LEU A 36 -8.36 -0.27 -0.76
C LEU A 36 -7.79 1.12 -0.44
N ALA A 37 -8.29 1.78 0.61
CA ALA A 37 -7.77 3.04 1.11
C ALA A 37 -6.28 2.95 1.53
N ASN A 38 -5.84 1.79 2.06
CA ASN A 38 -4.45 1.59 2.49
C ASN A 38 -3.50 1.28 1.32
N LEU A 39 -4.03 0.87 0.17
CA LEU A 39 -3.28 0.58 -1.06
C LEU A 39 -3.19 1.78 -2.00
N TRP A 40 -3.86 2.89 -1.69
CA TRP A 40 -3.95 4.04 -2.58
C TRP A 40 -2.57 4.61 -2.94
N GLY A 41 -1.64 4.61 -1.99
CA GLY A 41 -0.25 5.01 -2.24
C GLY A 41 0.46 4.18 -3.33
N MET A 42 0.20 2.87 -3.40
CA MET A 42 0.76 2.01 -4.45
C MET A 42 0.22 2.39 -5.84
N PHE A 43 -1.07 2.71 -5.95
CA PHE A 43 -1.66 3.15 -7.22
C PHE A 43 -1.11 4.50 -7.67
N VAL A 44 -0.92 5.44 -6.75
CA VAL A 44 -0.33 6.76 -7.07
C VAL A 44 1.08 6.60 -7.61
N VAL A 45 1.91 5.76 -6.99
CA VAL A 45 3.28 5.48 -7.46
C VAL A 45 3.26 4.81 -8.83
N LEU A 46 2.38 3.82 -9.05
CA LEU A 46 2.26 3.13 -10.33
C LEU A 46 1.86 4.09 -11.46
N VAL A 47 0.83 4.91 -11.24
CA VAL A 47 0.34 5.87 -12.24
C VAL A 47 1.38 6.96 -12.49
N GLY A 48 2.01 7.49 -11.45
CA GLY A 48 3.06 8.50 -11.57
C GLY A 48 4.28 7.98 -12.35
N GLY A 49 4.73 6.77 -12.04
CA GLY A 49 5.82 6.11 -12.77
C GLY A 49 5.48 5.86 -14.24
N HIS A 50 4.25 5.43 -14.52
CA HIS A 50 3.79 5.25 -15.90
C HIS A 50 3.71 6.56 -16.68
N ALA A 51 3.19 7.63 -16.07
CA ALA A 51 3.11 8.93 -16.72
C ALA A 51 4.50 9.48 -17.08
N LEU A 52 5.47 9.35 -16.16
CA LEU A 52 6.86 9.74 -16.42
C LEU A 52 7.50 8.90 -17.52
N ALA A 53 7.29 7.58 -17.51
CA ALA A 53 7.81 6.70 -18.55
C ALA A 53 7.25 7.04 -19.94
N LEU A 54 5.95 7.33 -20.03
CA LEU A 54 5.31 7.77 -21.28
C LEU A 54 5.85 9.13 -21.74
N LEU A 55 6.11 10.06 -20.81
CA LEU A 55 6.68 11.36 -21.14
C LEU A 55 8.08 11.20 -21.75
N VAL A 56 8.95 10.39 -21.13
CA VAL A 56 10.29 10.09 -21.66
C VAL A 56 10.19 9.46 -23.05
N LEU A 57 9.33 8.45 -23.22
CA LEU A 57 9.11 7.80 -24.51
C LEU A 57 8.67 8.81 -25.59
N CYS A 58 7.73 9.71 -25.27
CA CYS A 58 7.29 10.76 -26.19
C CYS A 58 8.44 11.69 -26.59
N THR A 59 9.28 12.09 -25.64
CA THR A 59 10.43 12.96 -25.95
C THR A 59 11.42 12.27 -26.88
N GLU A 60 11.72 10.99 -26.64
CA GLU A 60 12.63 10.22 -27.50
C GLU A 60 12.08 10.09 -28.92
N LEU A 61 10.79 9.78 -29.06
CA LEU A 61 10.14 9.67 -30.37
C LEU A 61 10.19 11.01 -31.13
N ILE A 62 9.83 12.11 -30.47
CA ILE A 62 9.87 13.44 -31.08
C ILE A 62 11.30 13.79 -31.52
N THR A 63 12.29 13.59 -30.64
CA THR A 63 13.69 13.85 -30.98
C THR A 63 14.16 12.98 -32.14
N SER A 64 13.79 11.70 -32.17
CA SER A 64 14.17 10.80 -33.27
C SER A 64 13.58 11.24 -34.62
N HIS A 65 12.32 11.69 -34.64
CA HIS A 65 11.68 12.19 -35.84
C HIS A 65 12.28 13.52 -36.31
N ILE A 66 12.61 14.43 -35.39
CA ILE A 66 13.28 15.70 -35.73
C ILE A 66 14.67 15.44 -36.31
N LEU A 67 15.43 14.50 -35.73
CA LEU A 67 16.75 14.13 -36.24
C LEU A 67 16.66 13.50 -37.63
N GLN A 68 15.66 12.64 -37.87
CA GLN A 68 15.41 12.08 -39.20
C GLN A 68 15.00 13.15 -40.20
N ALA A 69 14.07 14.04 -39.83
CA ALA A 69 13.63 15.15 -40.69
C ALA A 69 14.81 16.05 -41.08
N ARG A 70 15.73 16.32 -40.14
CA ARG A 70 16.96 17.09 -40.38
C ARG A 70 17.97 16.33 -41.25
N ALA A 71 18.09 15.01 -41.09
CA ALA A 71 18.95 14.18 -41.92
C ALA A 71 18.44 14.03 -43.36
N THR A 72 17.12 14.12 -43.56
CA THR A 72 16.49 14.10 -44.88
C THR A 72 16.44 15.46 -45.57
N GLN A 73 16.92 16.54 -44.94
CA GLN A 73 17.08 17.81 -45.62
C GLN A 73 18.43 17.80 -46.32
N PRO A 74 18.49 17.58 -47.65
CA PRO A 74 19.75 17.62 -48.36
C PRO A 74 20.21 19.08 -48.42
N ASP A 75 21.48 19.33 -48.13
CA ASP A 75 22.18 20.58 -48.41
C ASP A 75 22.30 20.80 -49.95
N SER A 76 21.18 20.88 -50.65
CA SER A 76 21.04 21.26 -52.05
C SER A 76 19.88 22.25 -52.10
N CYS A 77 20.09 23.56 -52.18
CA CYS A 77 20.82 24.23 -53.24
C CYS A 77 21.60 25.46 -52.74
N LEU A 78 22.94 25.40 -52.79
CA LEU A 78 23.74 26.58 -53.13
C LEU A 78 23.62 26.78 -54.66
N PRO A 79 23.17 27.94 -55.16
CA PRO A 79 23.54 28.36 -56.51
C PRO A 79 24.97 28.91 -56.48
N CYS A 80 25.89 28.19 -57.12
CA CYS A 80 27.06 28.78 -57.75
C CYS A 80 26.63 29.72 -58.89
#